data_AF-A0A1G9WEY0-F1
#
_entry.id   AF-A0A1G9WEY0-F1
#
_cell.length_a   1.000
_cell.length_b   1.000
_cell.length_c   1.000
_cell.angle_alpha   90.00
_cell.angle_beta   90.00
_cell.angle_gamma   90.00
#
_symmetry.space_group_name_H-M   'P 1'
#
loop_
_entity.id
_entity.type
_entity.pdbx_description
1 polymer ?
#
loop_
_entity_poly.entity_id
_entity_poly.type
_entity_poly.pdbx_seq_one_letter_code
_entity_poly.pdbx_strand_id
1 'polypeptide(L)'
;MKSEFRKTLVLGYLMLLIVNVVEFRSGIALALTQLVLGLFLSLPEVIDISLLNKISVYRTPLLKVIYLLSIFGGIYFKWYNAPNHLFLFFFLSLLVLYMEEERLFKDNLRWIFVIVMGMATVHKLLNPNFLNGDFVALRLLSGDFFQPILISGAMPDINETLTQNGAKISDFLLKEPSAVDGIILDPGILPFLALKQLFVYSIIGMEFLLTFLFAFFSKQKFTLVFLLVFVGSIGLVVSEFEFAATLLFMGLLMCPDNFTVIKRFFKVTFLLYAILAIGNNVLWVLGFL
;
A
#
# COMPACT_ATOMS: atom_id res chain seq x y z
N MET A 1 -20.63 12.37 11.81
CA MET A 1 -20.45 11.05 11.14
C MET A 1 -21.47 10.02 11.65
N LYS A 2 -22.03 9.13 10.81
CA LYS A 2 -22.88 8.03 11.29
C LYS A 2 -22.08 7.08 12.20
N SER A 3 -22.72 6.55 13.26
CA SER A 3 -22.03 5.68 14.24
C SER A 3 -21.38 4.45 13.60
N GLU A 4 -22.08 3.74 12.72
CA GLU A 4 -21.52 2.57 12.04
C GLU A 4 -20.34 2.90 11.11
N PHE A 5 -20.42 4.02 10.38
CA PHE A 5 -19.32 4.47 9.54
C PHE A 5 -18.10 4.80 10.38
N ARG A 6 -18.28 5.51 11.50
CA ARG A 6 -17.18 5.86 12.42
C ARG A 6 -16.52 4.62 13.01
N LYS A 7 -17.31 3.63 13.46
CA LYS A 7 -16.76 2.34 13.94
C LYS A 7 -15.94 1.63 12.87
N THR A 8 -16.46 1.57 11.64
CA THR A 8 -15.76 0.95 10.50
C THR A 8 -14.46 1.69 10.18
N LEU A 9 -14.50 3.02 10.19
CA LEU A 9 -13.36 3.89 9.98
C LEU A 9 -12.26 3.62 11.01
N VAL A 10 -12.59 3.68 12.30
CA VAL A 10 -11.59 3.52 13.36
C VAL A 10 -11.00 2.12 13.39
N LEU A 11 -11.81 1.07 13.24
CA LEU A 11 -11.32 -0.31 13.23
C LEU A 11 -10.40 -0.60 12.05
N GLY A 12 -10.78 -0.18 10.84
CA GLY A 12 -9.92 -0.35 9.68
C GLY A 12 -8.66 0.51 9.74
N TYR A 13 -8.76 1.72 10.30
CA TYR A 13 -7.60 2.57 10.57
C TYR A 13 -6.61 1.92 11.55
N LEU A 14 -7.10 1.35 12.66
CA LEU A 14 -6.29 0.62 13.63
C LEU A 14 -5.60 -0.60 12.99
N MET A 15 -6.28 -1.33 12.12
CA MET A 15 -5.68 -2.43 11.37
C MET A 15 -4.54 -1.92 10.47
N LEU A 16 -4.75 -0.83 9.73
CA LEU A 16 -3.69 -0.22 8.91
C LEU A 16 -2.54 0.32 9.77
N LEU A 17 -2.81 0.88 10.95
CA LEU A 17 -1.76 1.29 11.89
C LEU A 17 -0.86 0.10 12.27
N ILE A 18 -1.47 -1.06 12.58
CA ILE A 18 -0.72 -2.28 12.91
C ILE A 18 0.11 -2.72 11.70
N VAL A 19 -0.48 -2.77 10.50
CA VAL A 19 0.23 -3.11 9.26
C VAL A 19 1.48 -2.23 9.07
N ASN A 20 1.34 -0.91 9.21
CA ASN A 20 2.44 0.04 9.03
C ASN A 20 3.52 -0.08 10.12
N VAL A 21 3.14 -0.33 11.37
CA VAL A 21 4.08 -0.41 12.48
C VAL A 21 4.91 -1.69 12.43
N VAL A 22 4.30 -2.82 12.08
CA VAL A 22 4.98 -4.13 11.99
C VAL A 22 6.03 -4.15 10.89
N GLU A 23 5.90 -3.30 9.88
CA GLU A 23 6.92 -3.10 8.84
C GLU A 23 8.23 -2.51 9.38
N PHE A 24 8.22 -1.86 10.56
CA PHE A 24 9.36 -1.20 11.20
C PHE A 24 10.23 -0.30 10.29
N ARG A 25 9.72 0.17 9.14
CA ARG A 25 10.50 1.00 8.20
C ARG A 25 11.00 2.29 8.83
N SER A 26 10.21 2.89 9.73
CA SER A 26 10.58 4.09 10.49
C SER A 26 11.60 3.81 11.61
N GLY A 27 12.00 2.55 11.82
CA GLY A 27 12.74 2.08 12.98
C GLY A 27 11.82 1.70 14.15
N ILE A 28 12.28 0.73 14.96
CA ILE A 28 11.49 0.11 16.05
C ILE A 28 10.95 1.16 17.03
N ALA A 29 11.80 2.07 17.52
CA ALA A 29 11.40 3.07 18.51
C ALA A 29 10.30 4.03 17.99
N LEU A 30 10.42 4.47 16.73
CA LEU A 30 9.45 5.37 16.12
C LEU A 30 8.15 4.64 15.78
N ALA A 31 8.23 3.40 15.32
CA ALA A 31 7.07 2.55 15.05
C ALA A 31 6.27 2.27 16.33
N LEU A 32 6.95 1.94 17.44
CA LEU A 32 6.31 1.77 18.75
C LEU A 32 5.65 3.06 19.22
N THR A 33 6.30 4.21 19.01
CA THR A 33 5.75 5.53 19.33
C THR A 33 4.48 5.80 18.53
N GLN A 34 4.49 5.55 17.22
CA GLN A 34 3.31 5.67 16.35
C GLN A 34 2.18 4.74 16.81
N LEU A 35 2.48 3.49 17.17
CA LEU A 35 1.48 2.54 17.67
C LEU A 35 0.83 3.03 18.95
N VAL A 36 1.63 3.38 19.96
CA VAL A 36 1.14 3.84 21.27
C VAL A 36 0.28 5.09 21.12
N LEU A 37 0.77 6.10 20.39
CA LEU A 37 0.02 7.33 20.15
C LEU A 37 -1.26 7.09 19.35
N GLY A 38 -1.20 6.26 18.31
CA GLY A 38 -2.36 5.93 17.47
C GLY A 38 -3.43 5.15 18.23
N LEU A 39 -3.03 4.22 19.10
CA LEU A 39 -3.94 3.52 20.02
C LEU A 39 -4.58 4.51 20.99
N PHE A 40 -3.81 5.39 21.63
CA PHE A 40 -4.36 6.40 22.54
C PHE A 40 -5.39 7.33 21.87
N LEU A 41 -5.19 7.67 20.59
CA LEU A 41 -6.12 8.50 19.84
C LEU A 41 -7.37 7.75 19.36
N SER A 42 -7.26 6.45 19.05
CA SER A 42 -8.30 5.70 18.34
C SER A 42 -9.12 4.76 19.24
N LEU A 43 -8.51 4.16 20.27
CA LEU A 43 -9.15 3.17 21.15
C LEU A 43 -10.38 3.71 21.91
N PRO A 44 -10.40 4.98 22.39
CA PRO A 44 -11.57 5.54 23.07
C PRO A 44 -12.82 5.62 22.19
N GLU A 45 -12.68 5.54 20.86
CA GLU A 45 -13.82 5.54 19.94
C GLU A 45 -14.42 4.13 19.72
N VAL A 46 -13.67 3.08 20.10
CA VAL A 46 -14.07 1.68 19.91
C VAL A 46 -14.57 1.06 21.20
N ILE A 47 -13.88 1.33 22.32
CA ILE A 47 -14.20 0.73 23.62
C ILE A 47 -14.86 1.79 24.49
N ASP A 48 -16.07 1.50 24.95
CA ASP A 48 -16.81 2.34 25.89
C ASP A 48 -16.22 2.21 27.30
N ILE A 49 -15.01 2.72 27.48
CA ILE A 49 -14.34 2.74 28.79
C ILE A 49 -14.70 4.07 29.43
N SER A 50 -15.71 4.05 30.28
CA SER A 50 -16.14 5.18 31.12
C SER A 50 -15.00 5.83 31.93
N LEU A 51 -13.89 5.12 32.14
CA LEU A 51 -12.63 5.60 32.72
C LEU A 51 -11.74 6.43 31.77
N LEU A 52 -11.65 6.08 30.47
CA LEU A 52 -10.83 6.81 29.49
C LEU A 52 -11.53 8.11 29.02
N ASN A 53 -12.86 8.12 28.98
CA ASN A 53 -13.65 9.30 28.61
C ASN A 53 -13.49 10.49 29.58
N LYS A 54 -13.00 10.26 30.81
CA LYS A 54 -12.68 11.32 31.78
C LYS A 54 -11.33 12.00 31.52
N ILE A 55 -10.45 11.38 30.73
CA ILE A 55 -9.10 11.90 30.48
C ILE A 55 -9.17 12.78 29.21
N SER A 56 -9.27 14.10 29.42
CA SER A 56 -9.27 15.11 28.35
C SER A 56 -8.00 15.09 27.49
N VAL A 57 -6.93 14.44 27.96
CA VAL A 57 -5.62 14.34 27.30
C VAL A 57 -5.71 13.67 25.93
N TYR A 58 -6.59 12.67 25.74
CA TYR A 58 -6.69 11.93 24.48
C TYR A 58 -7.29 12.72 23.32
N ARG A 59 -7.93 13.86 23.61
CA ARG A 59 -8.46 14.79 22.60
C ARG A 59 -7.61 16.03 22.44
N THR A 60 -6.46 16.13 23.11
CA THR A 60 -5.63 17.32 23.03
C THR A 60 -5.11 17.49 21.60
N PRO A 61 -5.24 18.69 21.00
CA PRO A 61 -4.65 19.00 19.70
C PRO A 61 -3.17 18.67 19.64
N LEU A 62 -2.47 18.81 20.78
CA LEU A 62 -1.05 18.47 20.91
C LEU A 62 -0.77 16.99 20.63
N LEU A 63 -1.55 16.05 21.19
CA LEU A 63 -1.33 14.62 20.96
C LEU A 63 -1.52 14.24 19.48
N LYS A 64 -2.52 14.84 18.82
CA LYS A 64 -2.76 14.68 17.38
C LYS A 64 -1.56 15.17 16.56
N VAL A 65 -1.03 16.33 16.90
CA VAL A 65 0.14 16.92 16.23
C VAL A 65 1.39 16.05 16.45
N ILE A 66 1.67 15.62 17.69
CA ILE A 66 2.82 14.74 17.99
C ILE A 66 2.71 13.43 17.19
N TYR A 67 1.51 12.86 17.10
CA TYR A 67 1.28 11.66 16.32
C TYR A 67 1.49 11.87 14.82
N LEU A 68 0.97 12.95 14.25
CA LEU A 68 1.20 13.26 12.83
C LEU A 68 2.68 13.54 12.54
N LEU A 69 3.37 14.24 13.44
CA LEU A 69 4.82 14.46 13.34
C LEU A 69 5.61 13.16 13.44
N SER A 70 5.16 12.16 14.21
CA SER A 70 5.84 10.88 14.29
C SER A 70 5.69 10.05 13.01
N ILE A 71 4.52 10.10 12.35
CA ILE A 71 4.34 9.50 11.02
C ILE A 71 5.20 10.25 9.99
N PHE A 72 5.11 11.58 9.97
CA PHE A 72 5.89 12.41 9.05
C PHE A 72 7.39 12.23 9.23
N GLY A 73 7.87 12.10 10.47
CA GLY A 73 9.26 11.80 10.78
C GLY A 73 9.70 10.46 10.17
N GLY A 74 8.84 9.43 10.25
CA GLY A 74 9.11 8.13 9.62
C GLY A 74 9.28 8.23 8.10
N ILE A 75 8.43 9.05 7.45
CA ILE A 75 8.56 9.37 6.03
C ILE A 75 9.84 10.16 5.76
N TYR A 76 10.11 11.22 6.52
CA TYR A 76 11.24 12.13 6.29
C TYR A 76 12.60 11.42 6.42
N PHE A 77 12.79 10.65 7.50
CA PHE A 77 14.05 9.93 7.73
C PHE A 77 14.29 8.78 6.75
N LYS A 78 13.26 8.34 6.02
CA LYS A 78 13.33 7.26 5.03
C LYS A 78 12.80 7.69 3.67
N TRP A 79 12.78 8.99 3.36
CA TRP A 79 12.06 9.54 2.20
C TRP A 79 12.39 8.84 0.89
N TYR A 80 13.67 8.53 0.65
CA TYR A 80 14.13 7.87 -0.57
C TYR A 80 13.60 6.43 -0.74
N ASN A 81 13.26 5.77 0.37
CA ASN A 81 12.77 4.39 0.42
C ASN A 81 11.37 4.28 1.05
N ALA A 82 10.68 5.41 1.24
CA ALA A 82 9.37 5.45 1.87
C ALA A 82 8.34 4.96 0.85
N PRO A 83 7.65 3.83 1.11
CA PRO A 83 6.67 3.31 0.18
C PRO A 83 5.40 4.17 0.16
N ASN A 84 4.66 4.10 -0.95
CA ASN A 84 3.48 4.94 -1.19
C ASN A 84 2.40 4.79 -0.11
N HIS A 85 2.28 3.62 0.52
CA HIS A 85 1.30 3.38 1.58
C HIS A 85 1.58 4.19 2.86
N LEU A 86 2.83 4.55 3.18
CA LEU A 86 3.12 5.43 4.32
C LEU A 86 2.57 6.85 4.09
N PHE A 87 2.71 7.37 2.87
CA PHE A 87 2.15 8.66 2.49
C PHE A 87 0.62 8.64 2.54
N LEU A 88 0.00 7.60 1.98
CA LEU A 88 -1.46 7.42 2.06
C LEU A 88 -1.94 7.30 3.51
N PHE A 89 -1.21 6.57 4.35
CA PHE A 89 -1.52 6.43 5.76
C PHE A 89 -1.47 7.79 6.47
N PHE A 90 -0.45 8.62 6.22
CA PHE A 90 -0.36 9.97 6.75
C PHE A 90 -1.58 10.84 6.38
N PHE A 91 -1.98 10.86 5.10
CA PHE A 91 -3.17 11.61 4.68
C PHE A 91 -4.46 11.05 5.29
N LEU A 92 -4.56 9.73 5.42
CA LEU A 92 -5.69 9.08 6.11
C LEU A 92 -5.74 9.47 7.59
N SER A 93 -4.59 9.52 8.28
CA SER A 93 -4.49 9.98 9.67
C SER A 93 -4.98 11.43 9.82
N LEU A 94 -4.60 12.32 8.91
CA LEU A 94 -5.12 13.69 8.88
C LEU A 94 -6.64 13.71 8.79
N LEU A 95 -7.23 12.93 7.87
CA LEU A 95 -8.69 12.86 7.74
C LEU A 95 -9.37 12.28 8.98
N VAL A 96 -8.86 11.18 9.52
CA VAL A 96 -9.43 10.52 10.71
C VAL A 96 -9.43 11.46 11.92
N LEU A 97 -8.37 12.26 12.09
CA LEU A 97 -8.20 13.10 13.28
C LEU A 97 -8.93 14.44 13.22
N TYR A 98 -9.19 14.96 12.01
CA TYR A 98 -9.72 16.32 11.82
C TYR A 98 -11.05 16.41 11.08
N MET A 99 -11.50 15.35 10.41
CA MET A 99 -12.73 15.39 9.61
C MET A 99 -13.90 14.70 10.31
N GLU A 100 -14.91 15.49 10.72
CA GLU A 100 -16.08 14.98 11.45
C GLU A 100 -17.28 14.64 10.55
N GLU A 101 -17.35 15.27 9.37
CA GLU A 101 -18.44 15.08 8.43
C GLU A 101 -18.14 13.94 7.46
N GLU A 102 -19.01 12.92 7.43
CA GLU A 102 -18.83 11.73 6.60
C GLU A 102 -18.75 12.06 5.11
N ARG A 103 -19.55 13.03 4.65
CA ARG A 103 -19.58 13.44 3.24
C ARG A 103 -18.24 14.05 2.82
N LEU A 104 -17.73 15.00 3.61
CA LEU A 104 -16.44 15.63 3.36
C LEU A 104 -15.28 14.64 3.52
N PHE A 105 -15.37 13.72 4.48
CA PHE A 105 -14.39 12.63 4.63
C PHE A 105 -14.28 11.81 3.35
N LYS A 106 -15.41 11.32 2.81
CA LYS A 106 -15.42 10.51 1.58
C LYS A 106 -14.94 11.30 0.36
N ASP A 107 -15.29 12.58 0.26
CA ASP A 107 -14.89 13.42 -0.86
C ASP A 107 -13.38 13.73 -0.85
N ASN A 108 -12.82 14.05 0.31
CA ASN A 108 -11.38 14.25 0.47
C ASN A 108 -10.62 12.95 0.24
N LEU A 109 -11.13 11.81 0.73
CA LEU A 109 -10.52 10.51 0.51
C LEU A 109 -10.46 10.14 -0.98
N ARG A 110 -11.53 10.45 -1.72
CA ARG A 110 -11.56 10.32 -3.19
C ARG A 110 -10.49 11.19 -3.84
N TRP A 111 -10.37 12.45 -3.45
CA TRP A 111 -9.38 13.35 -4.06
C TRP A 111 -7.94 12.97 -3.71
N ILE A 112 -7.67 12.49 -2.50
CA ILE A 112 -6.37 11.92 -2.13
C ILE A 112 -6.04 10.74 -3.06
N PHE A 113 -6.99 9.82 -3.26
CA PHE A 113 -6.81 8.71 -4.21
C PHE A 113 -6.49 9.21 -5.62
N VAL A 114 -7.28 10.16 -6.15
CA VAL A 114 -7.09 10.73 -7.50
C VAL A 114 -5.72 11.40 -7.64
N ILE A 115 -5.31 12.19 -6.64
CA ILE A 115 -4.02 12.88 -6.68
C ILE A 115 -2.87 11.87 -6.63
N VAL A 116 -2.91 10.90 -5.72
CA VAL A 116 -1.82 9.91 -5.57
C VAL A 116 -1.70 9.03 -6.81
N MET A 117 -2.80 8.47 -7.30
CA MET A 117 -2.80 7.63 -8.50
C MET A 117 -2.45 8.43 -9.76
N GLY A 118 -2.96 9.66 -9.87
CA GLY A 118 -2.67 10.55 -11.00
C GLY A 118 -1.20 10.96 -11.04
N MET A 119 -0.63 11.35 -9.90
CA MET A 119 0.80 11.67 -9.80
C MET A 119 1.66 10.44 -10.05
N ALA A 120 1.27 9.25 -9.59
CA ALA A 120 1.97 8.01 -9.89
C ALA A 120 1.97 7.71 -11.40
N THR A 121 0.84 7.94 -12.07
CA THR A 121 0.71 7.78 -13.52
C THR A 121 1.63 8.76 -14.26
N VAL A 122 1.57 10.05 -13.90
CA VAL A 122 2.39 11.11 -14.51
C VAL A 122 3.88 10.82 -14.29
N HIS A 123 4.27 10.43 -13.07
CA HIS A 123 5.66 10.09 -12.78
C HIS A 123 6.16 8.92 -13.64
N LYS A 124 5.35 7.89 -13.86
CA LYS A 124 5.69 6.78 -14.77
C LYS A 124 5.81 7.21 -16.22
N LEU A 125 4.93 8.11 -16.69
CA LEU A 125 5.00 8.68 -18.03
C LEU A 125 6.23 9.57 -18.24
N LEU A 126 6.72 10.24 -17.19
CA LEU A 126 7.90 11.10 -17.25
C LEU A 126 9.22 10.35 -17.02
N ASN A 127 9.17 9.09 -16.59
CA ASN A 127 10.35 8.28 -16.29
C ASN A 127 10.77 7.44 -17.51
N PRO A 128 11.90 7.76 -18.18
CA PRO A 128 12.34 7.03 -19.36
C PRO A 128 12.61 5.54 -19.11
N ASN A 129 13.12 5.20 -17.92
CA ASN A 129 13.41 3.82 -17.52
C ASN A 129 12.14 3.01 -17.26
N PHE A 130 11.02 3.68 -16.97
CA PHE A 130 9.72 3.02 -16.90
C PHE A 130 9.14 2.83 -18.30
N LEU A 131 9.15 3.86 -19.15
CA LEU A 131 8.60 3.82 -20.51
C LEU A 131 9.33 2.85 -21.45
N ASN A 132 10.65 2.75 -21.36
CA ASN A 132 11.41 1.79 -22.16
C ASN A 132 11.27 0.34 -21.64
N GLY A 133 10.62 0.17 -20.47
CA GLY A 133 10.35 -1.09 -19.80
C GLY A 133 11.54 -1.69 -19.06
N ASP A 134 12.65 -0.98 -18.90
CA ASP A 134 13.85 -1.51 -18.23
C ASP A 134 13.61 -1.72 -16.73
N PHE A 135 12.87 -0.81 -16.09
CA PHE A 135 12.42 -1.01 -14.71
C PHE A 135 11.55 -2.27 -14.57
N VAL A 136 10.59 -2.46 -15.48
CA VAL A 136 9.68 -3.62 -15.44
C VAL A 136 10.44 -4.91 -15.76
N ALA A 137 11.37 -4.88 -16.72
CA ALA A 137 12.22 -6.02 -17.03
C ALA A 137 13.10 -6.39 -15.84
N LEU A 138 13.71 -5.42 -15.17
CA LEU A 138 14.49 -5.67 -13.96
C LEU A 138 13.64 -6.38 -12.89
N ARG A 139 12.42 -5.89 -12.63
CA ARG A 139 11.50 -6.48 -11.64
C ARG A 139 11.01 -7.89 -12.03
N LEU A 140 10.84 -8.16 -13.33
CA LEU A 140 10.53 -9.50 -13.83
C LEU A 140 11.73 -10.45 -13.62
N LEU A 141 12.94 -10.00 -13.93
CA LEU A 141 14.17 -10.80 -13.89
C LEU A 141 14.73 -11.00 -12.49
N SER A 142 14.44 -10.08 -11.56
CA SER A 142 14.73 -10.24 -10.12
C SER A 142 13.76 -11.18 -9.42
N GLY A 143 12.67 -11.56 -10.09
CA GLY A 143 11.60 -12.36 -9.52
C GLY A 143 10.67 -11.59 -8.58
N ASP A 144 10.71 -10.25 -8.58
CA ASP A 144 9.78 -9.45 -7.78
C ASP A 144 8.32 -9.58 -8.26
N PHE A 145 8.13 -10.01 -9.51
CA PHE A 145 6.83 -10.22 -10.11
C PHE A 145 6.35 -11.68 -9.97
N PHE A 146 5.03 -11.87 -9.82
CA PHE A 146 4.39 -13.19 -9.73
C PHE A 146 4.87 -14.08 -8.58
N GLN A 147 5.44 -13.48 -7.52
CA GLN A 147 5.93 -14.16 -6.32
C GLN A 147 4.96 -15.24 -5.78
N PRO A 148 3.64 -15.02 -5.66
CA PRO A 148 2.73 -16.06 -5.20
C PRO A 148 2.72 -17.33 -6.08
N ILE A 149 2.88 -17.18 -7.40
CA ILE A 149 2.92 -18.30 -8.36
C ILE A 149 4.28 -18.99 -8.31
N LEU A 150 5.37 -18.22 -8.15
CA LEU A 150 6.72 -18.75 -8.05
C LEU A 150 6.91 -19.58 -6.77
N ILE A 151 6.47 -19.04 -5.63
CA ILE A 151 6.54 -19.71 -4.31
C ILE A 151 5.69 -20.99 -4.28
N SER A 152 4.58 -21.04 -5.02
CA SER A 152 3.75 -22.25 -5.05
C SER A 152 4.39 -23.44 -5.78
N GLY A 153 5.57 -23.25 -6.39
CA GLY A 153 6.26 -24.30 -7.15
C GLY A 153 5.58 -24.64 -8.47
N ALA A 154 4.65 -23.81 -8.96
CA ALA A 154 3.93 -24.06 -10.21
C ALA A 154 4.82 -23.95 -11.45
N MET A 155 5.97 -23.27 -11.33
CA MET A 155 6.91 -22.98 -12.42
C MET A 155 8.37 -23.17 -11.95
N PRO A 156 8.82 -24.43 -11.74
CA PRO A 156 10.13 -24.70 -11.12
C PRO A 156 11.33 -24.19 -11.93
N ASP A 157 11.33 -24.39 -13.25
CA ASP A 157 12.42 -23.96 -14.15
C ASP A 157 12.61 -22.42 -14.13
N ILE A 158 11.49 -21.71 -14.00
CA ILE A 158 11.45 -20.26 -13.91
C ILE A 158 12.02 -19.81 -12.57
N ASN A 159 11.58 -20.46 -11.49
CA ASN A 159 12.02 -20.14 -10.15
C ASN A 159 13.54 -20.33 -9.97
N GLU A 160 14.12 -21.38 -10.57
CA GLU A 160 15.57 -21.60 -10.55
C GLU A 160 16.33 -20.45 -11.24
N THR A 161 15.89 -20.06 -12.44
CA THR A 161 16.51 -18.95 -13.19
C THR A 161 16.45 -17.63 -12.40
N LEU A 162 15.29 -17.32 -11.79
CA LEU A 162 15.11 -16.11 -11.00
C LEU A 162 15.94 -16.15 -9.71
N THR A 163 16.09 -17.31 -9.07
CA THR A 163 16.96 -17.48 -7.90
C THR A 163 18.42 -17.19 -8.26
N GLN A 164 18.89 -17.69 -9.40
CA GLN A 164 20.24 -17.40 -9.89
C GLN A 164 20.43 -15.91 -10.21
N ASN A 165 19.43 -15.26 -10.81
CA ASN A 165 19.47 -13.81 -11.04
C ASN A 165 19.48 -13.02 -9.73
N GLY A 166 18.69 -13.42 -8.73
CA GLY A 166 18.69 -12.81 -7.40
C GLY A 166 20.07 -12.87 -6.73
N ALA A 167 20.75 -14.03 -6.84
CA ALA A 167 22.12 -14.17 -6.34
C ALA A 167 23.10 -13.23 -7.05
N LYS A 168 23.02 -13.10 -8.39
CA LYS A 168 23.85 -12.17 -9.16
C LYS A 168 23.62 -10.70 -8.75
N ILE A 169 22.36 -10.32 -8.51
CA ILE A 169 22.01 -8.97 -8.04
C ILE A 169 22.60 -8.73 -6.65
N SER A 170 22.44 -9.67 -5.73
CA SER A 170 22.99 -9.58 -4.36
C SER A 170 24.51 -9.43 -4.39
N ASP A 171 25.21 -10.29 -5.15
CA ASP A 171 26.67 -10.24 -5.30
C ASP A 171 27.15 -8.90 -5.89
N PHE A 172 26.37 -8.32 -6.81
CA PHE A 172 26.67 -7.02 -7.39
C PHE A 172 26.44 -5.86 -6.43
N LEU A 173 25.40 -5.92 -5.59
CA LEU A 173 25.17 -4.90 -4.57
C LEU A 173 26.20 -4.96 -3.43
N LEU A 174 26.76 -6.14 -3.16
CA LEU A 174 27.79 -6.35 -2.13
C LEU A 174 29.19 -5.92 -2.58
N LYS A 175 29.51 -6.04 -3.87
CA LYS A 175 30.74 -5.50 -4.45
C LYS A 175 30.50 -4.02 -4.67
N GLU A 176 31.29 -3.12 -4.06
CA GLU A 176 31.19 -1.67 -4.34
C GLU A 176 31.15 -1.47 -5.86
N PRO A 177 30.00 -1.08 -6.45
CA PRO A 177 29.85 -1.14 -7.89
C PRO A 177 30.77 -0.07 -8.47
N SER A 178 31.84 -0.51 -9.13
CA SER A 178 32.57 0.39 -10.01
C SER A 178 31.57 0.81 -11.11
N ALA A 179 31.56 2.09 -11.48
CA ALA A 179 30.59 2.63 -12.46
C ALA A 179 30.66 1.97 -13.87
N VAL A 180 31.57 1.01 -14.05
CA VAL A 180 31.86 0.30 -15.30
C VAL A 180 31.28 -1.13 -15.29
N ASP A 181 31.03 -1.72 -14.11
CA ASP A 181 30.53 -3.08 -14.02
C ASP A 181 29.00 -3.11 -14.16
N GLY A 182 28.51 -3.65 -15.27
CA GLY A 182 27.10 -4.00 -15.44
C GLY A 182 26.85 -5.46 -15.05
N ILE A 183 25.64 -5.76 -14.60
CA ILE A 183 25.18 -7.14 -14.43
C ILE A 183 24.39 -7.62 -15.64
N ILE A 184 24.61 -8.88 -16.02
CA ILE A 184 23.82 -9.56 -17.05
C ILE A 184 22.94 -10.59 -16.36
N LEU A 185 21.63 -10.33 -16.39
CA LEU A 185 20.61 -11.23 -15.89
C LEU A 185 20.17 -12.18 -17.00
N ASP A 186 19.89 -13.43 -16.64
CA ASP A 186 19.40 -14.43 -17.57
C ASP A 186 17.89 -14.25 -17.79
N PRO A 187 17.42 -13.95 -19.01
CA PRO A 187 16.00 -13.87 -19.30
C PRO A 187 15.26 -15.21 -19.25
N GLY A 188 15.98 -16.33 -19.26
CA GLY A 188 15.42 -17.67 -19.20
C GLY A 188 14.53 -18.01 -20.40
N ILE A 189 13.57 -18.92 -20.18
CA ILE A 189 12.65 -19.45 -21.21
C ILE A 189 11.42 -18.54 -21.41
N LEU A 190 11.22 -17.54 -20.55
CA LEU A 190 10.02 -16.71 -20.61
C LEU A 190 10.11 -15.59 -21.65
N PRO A 191 8.98 -15.27 -22.31
CA PRO A 191 8.86 -14.07 -23.12
C PRO A 191 8.78 -12.79 -22.26
N PHE A 192 9.37 -12.75 -21.06
CA PHE A 192 9.31 -11.59 -20.16
C PHE A 192 9.82 -10.31 -20.81
N LEU A 193 10.89 -10.42 -21.59
CA LEU A 193 11.41 -9.29 -22.38
C LEU A 193 10.41 -8.80 -23.44
N ALA A 194 9.61 -9.69 -24.02
CA ALA A 194 8.54 -9.31 -24.96
C ALA A 194 7.30 -8.75 -24.22
N LEU A 195 7.05 -9.21 -23.00
CA LEU A 195 5.92 -8.76 -22.18
C LEU A 195 6.19 -7.46 -21.41
N LYS A 196 7.45 -7.02 -21.27
CA LYS A 196 7.80 -5.81 -20.49
C LYS A 196 6.98 -4.60 -20.93
N GLN A 197 6.84 -4.38 -22.24
CA GLN A 197 6.08 -3.24 -22.77
C GLN A 197 4.57 -3.38 -22.56
N LEU A 198 4.03 -4.60 -22.66
CA LEU A 198 2.64 -4.85 -22.32
C LEU A 198 2.37 -4.49 -20.85
N PHE A 199 3.25 -4.89 -19.93
CA PHE A 199 3.11 -4.54 -18.51
C PHE A 199 3.25 -3.04 -18.25
N VAL A 200 4.23 -2.36 -18.87
CA VAL A 200 4.40 -0.90 -18.76
C VAL A 200 3.10 -0.18 -19.10
N TYR A 201 2.55 -0.44 -20.29
CA TYR A 201 1.33 0.24 -20.74
C TYR A 201 0.08 -0.22 -19.98
N SER A 202 0.03 -1.48 -19.53
CA SER A 202 -1.07 -1.96 -18.70
C SER A 202 -1.09 -1.29 -17.34
N ILE A 203 0.07 -1.14 -16.67
CA ILE A 203 0.18 -0.43 -15.38
C ILE A 203 -0.25 1.03 -15.55
N ILE A 204 0.34 1.75 -16.51
CA ILE A 204 -0.01 3.15 -16.78
C ILE A 204 -1.50 3.28 -17.11
N GLY A 205 -2.01 2.41 -17.98
CA GLY A 205 -3.42 2.41 -18.40
C GLY A 205 -4.37 2.17 -17.24
N MET A 206 -4.08 1.20 -16.36
CA MET A 206 -4.90 0.91 -15.18
C MET A 206 -4.88 2.05 -14.16
N GLU A 207 -3.71 2.64 -13.88
CA GLU A 207 -3.60 3.77 -12.94
C GLU A 207 -4.30 5.02 -13.49
N PHE A 208 -4.11 5.32 -14.78
CA PHE A 208 -4.79 6.42 -15.45
C PHE A 208 -6.31 6.22 -15.42
N LEU A 209 -6.78 5.02 -15.77
CA LEU A 209 -8.20 4.71 -15.81
C LEU A 209 -8.80 4.79 -14.40
N LEU A 210 -8.13 4.27 -13.36
CA LEU A 210 -8.60 4.44 -11.98
C LEU A 210 -8.69 5.91 -11.57
N THR A 211 -7.67 6.70 -11.89
CA THR A 211 -7.64 8.14 -11.61
C THR A 211 -8.83 8.83 -12.25
N PHE A 212 -9.06 8.57 -13.54
CA PHE A 212 -10.18 9.12 -14.30
C PHE A 212 -11.53 8.67 -13.71
N LEU A 213 -11.70 7.38 -13.44
CA LEU A 213 -12.95 6.83 -12.90
C LEU A 213 -13.26 7.38 -11.51
N PHE A 214 -12.27 7.55 -10.63
CA PHE A 214 -12.51 8.16 -9.32
C PHE A 214 -12.69 9.67 -9.38
N ALA A 215 -12.11 10.37 -10.34
CA ALA A 215 -12.36 11.80 -10.52
C ALA A 215 -13.81 12.08 -10.94
N PHE A 216 -14.31 11.34 -11.93
CA PHE A 216 -15.59 11.65 -12.58
C PHE A 216 -16.75 10.70 -12.23
N PHE A 217 -16.45 9.46 -11.86
CA PHE A 217 -17.42 8.37 -11.71
C PHE A 217 -17.28 7.60 -10.39
N SER A 218 -16.78 8.22 -9.32
CA SER A 218 -16.45 7.55 -8.04
C SER A 218 -17.59 6.78 -7.38
N LYS A 219 -18.85 7.16 -7.66
CA LYS A 219 -20.04 6.54 -7.08
C LYS A 219 -20.63 5.42 -7.95
N GLN A 220 -20.02 5.11 -9.09
CA GLN A 220 -20.52 4.09 -10.00
C GLN A 220 -20.02 2.70 -9.61
N LYS A 221 -20.86 1.67 -9.78
CA LYS A 221 -20.51 0.28 -9.44
C LYS A 221 -19.25 -0.19 -10.18
N PHE A 222 -19.14 0.14 -11.47
CA PHE A 222 -18.04 -0.32 -12.30
C PHE A 222 -16.69 0.28 -11.87
N THR A 223 -16.65 1.52 -11.38
CA THR A 223 -15.44 2.15 -10.80
C THR A 223 -14.91 1.35 -9.62
N LEU A 224 -15.81 0.91 -8.73
CA LEU A 224 -15.46 0.13 -7.55
C LEU A 224 -15.05 -1.30 -7.90
N VAL A 225 -15.71 -1.92 -8.88
CA VAL A 225 -15.31 -3.22 -9.41
C VAL A 225 -13.94 -3.13 -10.08
N PHE A 226 -13.66 -2.05 -10.82
CA PHE A 226 -12.37 -1.83 -11.44
C PHE A 226 -11.25 -1.66 -10.39
N LEU A 227 -11.53 -0.99 -9.26
CA LEU A 227 -10.58 -0.96 -8.12
C LEU A 227 -10.29 -2.35 -7.56
N LEU A 228 -11.32 -3.20 -7.39
CA LEU A 228 -11.12 -4.57 -6.93
C LEU A 228 -10.29 -5.40 -7.91
N VAL A 229 -10.54 -5.26 -9.21
CA VAL A 229 -9.75 -5.94 -10.27
C VAL A 229 -8.31 -5.44 -10.25
N PHE A 230 -8.10 -4.13 -10.15
CA PHE A 230 -6.76 -3.55 -10.06
C PHE A 230 -6.00 -4.07 -8.84
N VAL A 231 -6.60 -4.03 -7.64
CA VAL A 231 -5.95 -4.56 -6.44
C VAL A 231 -5.70 -6.07 -6.55
N GLY A 232 -6.65 -6.83 -7.10
CA GLY A 232 -6.45 -8.25 -7.38
C GLY A 232 -5.28 -8.50 -8.33
N SER A 233 -5.11 -7.66 -9.35
CA SER A 233 -3.98 -7.72 -10.27
C SER A 233 -2.66 -7.38 -9.57
N ILE A 234 -2.65 -6.38 -8.67
CA ILE A 234 -1.47 -6.06 -7.85
C ILE A 234 -1.08 -7.29 -7.04
N GLY A 235 -1.95 -7.85 -6.21
CA GLY A 235 -1.55 -8.96 -5.35
C GLY A 235 -1.12 -10.24 -6.08
N LEU A 236 -1.47 -10.39 -7.36
CA LEU A 236 -0.94 -11.45 -8.22
C LEU A 236 0.41 -11.09 -8.85
N VAL A 237 0.59 -9.84 -9.27
CA VAL A 237 1.76 -9.39 -10.03
C VAL A 237 2.86 -8.89 -9.11
N VAL A 238 2.57 -8.12 -8.07
CA VAL A 238 3.55 -7.55 -7.13
C VAL A 238 3.04 -7.71 -5.69
N SER A 239 3.87 -8.24 -4.80
CA SER A 239 3.53 -8.45 -3.39
C SER A 239 3.49 -7.15 -2.56
N GLU A 240 2.74 -6.13 -2.99
CA GLU A 240 2.51 -4.86 -2.28
C GLU A 240 1.24 -4.92 -1.41
N PHE A 241 1.25 -5.81 -0.41
CA PHE A 241 0.06 -6.10 0.39
C PHE A 241 -0.43 -4.89 1.21
N GLU A 242 0.47 -4.06 1.70
CA GLU A 242 0.20 -2.85 2.50
C GLU A 242 -0.54 -1.79 1.67
N PHE A 243 -0.05 -1.55 0.46
CA PHE A 243 -0.65 -0.61 -0.48
C PHE A 243 -2.03 -1.12 -0.93
N ALA A 244 -2.13 -2.38 -1.30
CA ALA A 244 -3.40 -3.03 -1.64
C ALA A 244 -4.42 -2.96 -0.50
N ALA A 245 -4.03 -3.27 0.74
CA ALA A 245 -4.90 -3.15 1.91
C ALA A 245 -5.38 -1.70 2.12
N THR A 246 -4.50 -0.73 1.96
CA THR A 246 -4.85 0.69 2.06
C THR A 246 -5.88 1.09 1.00
N LEU A 247 -5.67 0.71 -0.27
CA LEU A 247 -6.63 0.98 -1.35
C LEU A 247 -7.99 0.30 -1.12
N LEU A 248 -8.00 -0.95 -0.65
CA LEU A 248 -9.23 -1.68 -0.34
C LEU A 248 -10.00 -1.03 0.81
N PHE A 249 -9.30 -0.53 1.83
CA PHE A 249 -9.91 0.22 2.91
C PHE A 249 -10.51 1.53 2.42
N MET A 250 -9.78 2.27 1.57
CA MET A 250 -10.30 3.49 0.97
C MET A 250 -11.55 3.19 0.12
N GLY A 251 -11.51 2.14 -0.70
CA GLY A 251 -12.63 1.64 -1.48
C GLY A 251 -13.84 1.26 -0.63
N LEU A 252 -13.61 0.58 0.51
CA LEU A 252 -14.65 0.24 1.49
C LEU A 252 -15.38 1.48 2.02
N LEU A 253 -14.62 2.52 2.40
CA LEU A 253 -15.17 3.75 2.95
C LEU A 253 -15.90 4.60 1.89
N MET A 254 -15.40 4.61 0.66
CA MET A 254 -16.04 5.32 -0.46
C MET A 254 -17.24 4.58 -1.05
N CYS A 255 -17.35 3.26 -0.85
CA CYS A 255 -18.42 2.43 -1.40
C CYS A 255 -19.80 2.88 -0.90
N PRO A 256 -20.74 3.22 -1.80
CA PRO A 256 -22.11 3.56 -1.44
C PRO A 256 -22.82 2.45 -0.65
N ASP A 257 -23.65 2.84 0.34
CA ASP A 257 -24.31 1.89 1.24
C ASP A 257 -25.28 0.94 0.52
N ASN A 258 -25.82 1.35 -0.63
CA ASN A 258 -26.68 0.52 -1.46
C ASN A 258 -25.93 -0.57 -2.26
N PHE A 259 -24.59 -0.57 -2.28
CA PHE A 259 -23.77 -1.58 -2.97
C PHE A 259 -23.27 -2.66 -1.99
N THR A 260 -24.21 -3.26 -1.26
CA THR A 260 -23.93 -4.17 -0.13
C THR A 260 -22.99 -5.33 -0.47
N VAL A 261 -23.15 -5.96 -1.64
CA VAL A 261 -22.30 -7.06 -2.10
C VAL A 261 -20.86 -6.60 -2.34
N ILE A 262 -20.67 -5.51 -3.09
CA ILE A 262 -19.34 -4.94 -3.38
C ILE A 262 -18.66 -4.48 -2.08
N LYS A 263 -19.42 -3.85 -1.18
CA LYS A 263 -18.93 -3.43 0.15
C LYS A 263 -18.46 -4.62 0.99
N ARG A 264 -19.16 -5.75 0.93
CA ARG A 264 -18.73 -7.00 1.58
C ARG A 264 -17.44 -7.53 0.96
N PHE A 265 -17.31 -7.52 -0.36
CA PHE A 265 -16.07 -7.91 -1.03
C PHE A 265 -14.90 -7.05 -0.56
N PHE A 266 -15.01 -5.72 -0.59
CA PHE A 266 -13.98 -4.83 -0.07
C PHE A 266 -13.58 -5.16 1.36
N LYS A 267 -14.54 -5.42 2.25
CA LYS A 267 -14.26 -5.76 3.65
C LYS A 267 -13.46 -7.06 3.76
N VAL A 268 -13.88 -8.11 3.06
CA VAL A 268 -13.23 -9.42 3.12
C VAL A 268 -11.84 -9.36 2.51
N THR A 269 -11.69 -8.75 1.34
CA THR A 269 -10.39 -8.61 0.68
C THR A 269 -9.47 -7.69 1.47
N PHE A 270 -9.98 -6.59 2.06
CA PHE A 270 -9.19 -5.73 2.94
C PHE A 270 -8.59 -6.53 4.10
N LEU A 271 -9.41 -7.32 4.81
CA LEU A 271 -8.94 -8.14 5.92
C LEU A 271 -7.91 -9.17 5.46
N LEU A 272 -8.15 -9.84 4.32
CA LEU A 272 -7.20 -10.77 3.74
C LEU A 272 -5.83 -10.11 3.47
N TYR A 273 -5.82 -8.98 2.75
CA TYR A 273 -4.57 -8.28 2.42
C TYR A 273 -3.89 -7.68 3.63
N ALA A 274 -4.65 -7.20 4.63
CA ALA A 274 -4.06 -6.74 5.89
C ALA A 274 -3.38 -7.87 6.67
N ILE A 275 -3.97 -9.06 6.71
CA ILE A 275 -3.37 -10.25 7.33
C ILE A 275 -2.11 -10.67 6.56
N LEU A 276 -2.17 -10.70 5.22
CA LEU A 276 -1.02 -11.00 4.37
C LEU A 276 0.12 -10.00 4.58
N ALA A 277 -0.19 -8.70 4.67
CA ALA A 277 0.79 -7.65 4.94
C ALA A 277 1.46 -7.85 6.31
N ILE A 278 0.67 -8.12 7.37
CA ILE A 278 1.23 -8.41 8.70
C ILE A 278 2.14 -9.64 8.64
N GLY A 279 1.70 -10.73 8.00
CA GLY A 279 2.49 -11.96 7.86
C GLY A 279 3.80 -11.71 7.11
N ASN A 280 3.73 -11.02 5.98
CA ASN A 280 4.89 -10.65 5.16
C ASN A 280 5.89 -9.81 5.97
N ASN A 281 5.41 -8.79 6.69
CA ASN A 281 6.25 -7.93 7.50
C ASN A 281 6.89 -8.66 8.68
N VAL A 282 6.18 -9.57 9.34
CA VAL A 282 6.77 -10.41 10.40
C VAL A 282 7.88 -11.30 9.82
N LEU A 283 7.66 -11.94 8.68
CA LEU A 283 8.68 -12.79 8.05
C LEU A 283 9.92 -11.99 7.64
N TRP A 284 9.73 -10.79 7.08
CA TRP A 284 10.81 -9.87 6.74
C TRP A 284 11.63 -9.46 7.96
N VAL A 285 10.97 -9.07 9.06
CA VAL A 285 11.63 -8.67 10.31
C VAL A 285 12.42 -9.81 10.94
N LEU A 286 11.93 -11.05 10.80
CA LEU A 286 12.61 -12.25 11.29
C LEU A 286 13.73 -12.74 10.37
N GLY A 287 13.94 -12.10 9.20
CA GLY A 287 14.98 -12.46 8.25
C GLY A 287 14.68 -13.70 7.41
N PHE A 288 13.40 -14.06 7.25
CA PHE A 288 12.98 -15.17 6.38
C PHE A 288 12.71 -14.74 4.92
N LEU A 289 12.67 -13.43 4.65
CA LEU A 289 12.50 -12.79 3.34
C LEU A 289 13.56 -11.69 3.17
#